data_AF-A0A2V1A5N7-F1
#
_entry.id   AF-A0A2V1A5N7-F1
#
_cell.length_a   1.000
_cell.length_b   1.000
_cell.length_c   1.000
_cell.angle_alpha   90.00
_cell.angle_beta   90.00
_cell.angle_gamma   90.00
#
_symmetry.space_group_name_H-M   'P 1'
#
loop_
_entity.id
_entity.type
_entity.pdbx_description
1 polymer ?
#
loop_
_entity_poly.entity_id
_entity_poly.type
_entity_poly.pdbx_seq_one_letter_code
_entity_poly.pdbx_strand_id
1 'polypeptide(L)'
;MLKLYLSAYNAISAIAWAAILGQTFLDVLPGGFYETHAYTDYPHKLLVHVQVVNAVFEITHALTGLVPSPLSSLLLQFFARLIITVGISWYVPESAGNFSLPGYVALSVAWSVTEVIRYSFYFAKQQGQPWVVHLTLDYVSGFYYWFLALGMFLYIPGFVKLYTYMLVQRRKNLGVKKVE
;
A
#
# COMPACT_ATOMS: atom_id res chain seq x y z
N MET A 1 -20.20 -11.05 -18.79
CA MET A 1 -20.10 -11.35 -17.34
C MET A 1 -18.75 -10.93 -16.76
N LEU A 2 -17.62 -11.32 -17.35
CA LEU A 2 -16.29 -10.95 -16.85
C LEU A 2 -16.04 -9.42 -16.74
N LYS A 3 -16.45 -8.64 -17.76
CA LYS A 3 -16.31 -7.18 -17.73
C LYS A 3 -17.04 -6.54 -16.54
N LEU A 4 -18.26 -7.00 -16.26
CA LEU A 4 -19.07 -6.51 -15.14
C LEU A 4 -18.44 -6.87 -13.79
N TYR A 5 -17.92 -8.09 -13.67
CA TYR A 5 -17.18 -8.53 -12.48
C TYR A 5 -15.95 -7.64 -12.22
N LEU A 6 -15.11 -7.41 -13.24
CA LEU A 6 -13.91 -6.58 -13.10
C LEU A 6 -14.27 -5.11 -12.82
N SER A 7 -15.31 -4.57 -13.46
CA SER A 7 -15.80 -3.22 -13.15
C SER A 7 -16.30 -3.12 -11.70
N ALA A 8 -17.08 -4.08 -11.23
CA ALA A 8 -17.56 -4.08 -9.84
C ALA A 8 -16.40 -4.18 -8.84
N TYR A 9 -15.46 -5.09 -9.08
CA TYR A 9 -14.24 -5.22 -8.27
C TYR A 9 -13.48 -3.90 -8.17
N ASN A 10 -13.15 -3.28 -9.31
CA ASN A 10 -12.40 -2.03 -9.33
C ASN A 10 -13.16 -0.88 -8.64
N ALA A 11 -14.48 -0.78 -8.82
CA ALA A 11 -15.29 0.24 -8.15
C ALA A 11 -15.31 0.03 -6.62
N ILE A 12 -15.50 -1.21 -6.15
CA ILE A 12 -15.50 -1.55 -4.73
C ILE A 12 -14.14 -1.27 -4.11
N SER A 13 -13.05 -1.68 -4.78
CA SER A 13 -11.69 -1.43 -4.28
C SER A 13 -11.37 0.07 -4.24
N ALA A 14 -11.80 0.87 -5.22
CA ALA A 14 -11.64 2.32 -5.19
C ALA A 14 -12.37 2.96 -4.00
N ILE A 15 -13.60 2.53 -3.72
CA ILE A 15 -14.38 3.00 -2.55
C ILE A 15 -13.71 2.57 -1.24
N ALA A 16 -13.21 1.34 -1.16
CA ALA A 16 -12.53 0.83 0.02
C ALA A 16 -11.27 1.65 0.35
N TRP A 17 -10.47 2.00 -0.66
CA TRP A 17 -9.29 2.87 -0.47
C TRP A 17 -9.66 4.32 -0.16
N ALA A 18 -10.75 4.84 -0.73
CA ALA A 18 -11.28 6.15 -0.34
C ALA A 18 -11.76 6.17 1.12
N ALA A 19 -12.37 5.07 1.60
CA ALA A 19 -12.77 4.93 2.99
C ALA A 19 -11.56 4.87 3.94
N ILE A 20 -10.48 4.19 3.55
CA ILE A 20 -9.22 4.19 4.31
C ILE A 20 -8.62 5.59 4.40
N LEU A 21 -8.66 6.34 3.28
CA LEU A 21 -8.20 7.73 3.28
C LEU A 21 -9.02 8.58 4.26
N GLY A 22 -10.35 8.44 4.23
CA GLY A 22 -11.24 9.11 5.17
C GLY A 22 -10.94 8.75 6.63
N GLN A 23 -10.78 7.45 6.92
CA GLN A 23 -10.42 6.98 8.26
C GLN A 23 -9.08 7.56 8.72
N THR A 24 -8.07 7.60 7.82
CA THR A 24 -6.76 8.17 8.14
C THR A 24 -6.85 9.64 8.53
N PHE A 25 -7.73 10.41 7.89
CA PHE A 25 -8.00 11.79 8.30
C PHE A 25 -8.68 11.86 9.67
N LEU A 26 -9.69 11.03 9.92
CA LEU A 26 -10.37 10.97 11.22
C LEU A 26 -9.42 10.58 12.35
N ASP A 27 -8.48 9.68 12.09
CA ASP A 27 -7.50 9.21 13.07
C ASP A 27 -6.55 10.33 13.53
N VAL A 28 -6.31 11.32 12.67
CA VAL A 28 -5.42 12.48 12.92
C VAL A 28 -6.14 13.65 13.58
N LEU A 29 -7.48 13.72 13.49
CA LEU A 29 -8.24 14.79 14.13
C LEU A 29 -8.16 14.70 15.66
N PRO A 30 -8.41 15.82 16.38
CA PRO A 30 -8.45 15.81 17.83
C PRO A 30 -9.48 14.80 18.36
N GLY A 31 -9.08 13.96 19.32
CA GLY A 31 -9.85 12.82 19.82
C GLY A 31 -9.75 11.55 18.97
N GLY A 32 -8.96 11.56 17.90
CA GLY A 32 -8.70 10.42 17.02
C GLY A 32 -7.71 9.40 17.59
N PHE A 33 -7.39 8.39 16.80
CA PHE A 33 -6.48 7.29 17.18
C PHE A 33 -5.09 7.80 17.61
N TYR A 34 -4.53 8.82 16.94
CA TYR A 34 -3.17 9.30 17.26
C TYR A 34 -3.10 10.14 18.54
N GLU A 35 -4.23 10.62 19.07
CA GLU A 35 -4.28 11.33 20.36
C GLU A 35 -4.65 10.38 21.51
N THR A 36 -5.60 9.47 21.26
CA THR A 36 -6.12 8.55 22.27
C THR A 36 -5.29 7.28 22.42
N HIS A 37 -4.54 6.90 21.38
CA HIS A 37 -3.86 5.60 21.25
C HIS A 37 -4.78 4.41 21.53
N ALA A 38 -6.10 4.59 21.44
CA ALA A 38 -7.07 3.58 21.76
C ALA A 38 -7.33 2.71 20.52
N TYR A 39 -6.99 1.42 20.62
CA TYR A 39 -7.33 0.43 19.61
C TYR A 39 -7.87 -0.84 20.26
N THR A 40 -8.70 -1.56 19.53
CA THR A 40 -9.14 -2.91 19.89
C THR A 40 -8.31 -3.89 19.08
N ASP A 41 -7.72 -4.91 19.70
CA ASP A 41 -6.85 -5.93 19.08
C ASP A 41 -5.55 -5.40 18.43
N TYR A 42 -5.67 -4.60 17.37
CA TYR A 42 -4.56 -4.01 16.63
C TYR A 42 -4.97 -2.72 15.90
N PRO A 43 -4.04 -1.78 15.67
CA PRO A 43 -4.32 -0.50 15.01
C PRO A 43 -4.57 -0.66 13.50
N HIS A 44 -5.24 0.34 12.91
CA HIS A 44 -5.42 0.47 11.45
C HIS A 44 -6.13 -0.71 10.75
N LYS A 45 -7.12 -1.32 11.43
CA LYS A 45 -7.84 -2.53 10.98
C LYS A 45 -8.33 -2.48 9.54
N LEU A 46 -8.98 -1.37 9.15
CA LEU A 46 -9.56 -1.22 7.83
C LEU A 46 -8.51 -1.36 6.73
N LEU A 47 -7.35 -0.71 6.93
CA LEU A 47 -6.23 -0.75 6.00
C LEU A 47 -5.65 -2.17 5.88
N VAL A 48 -5.48 -2.87 7.01
CA VAL A 48 -4.98 -4.26 7.02
C VAL A 48 -5.90 -5.18 6.24
N HIS A 49 -7.21 -5.15 6.54
CA HIS A 49 -8.18 -6.04 5.90
C HIS A 49 -8.29 -5.81 4.39
N VAL A 50 -8.46 -4.55 3.97
CA VAL A 50 -8.59 -4.20 2.55
C VAL A 50 -7.31 -4.56 1.79
N GLN A 51 -6.13 -4.32 2.37
CA GLN A 51 -4.85 -4.66 1.75
C GLN A 51 -4.71 -6.18 1.55
N VAL A 52 -5.07 -6.99 2.54
CA VAL A 52 -5.00 -8.46 2.43
C VAL A 52 -5.98 -8.98 1.39
N VAL A 53 -7.23 -8.51 1.42
CA VAL A 53 -8.26 -8.92 0.46
C VAL A 53 -7.84 -8.55 -0.97
N ASN A 54 -7.42 -7.31 -1.21
CA ASN A 54 -6.97 -6.89 -2.53
C ASN A 54 -5.75 -7.69 -3.02
N ALA A 55 -4.78 -7.98 -2.13
CA ALA A 55 -3.62 -8.81 -2.49
C ALA A 55 -4.05 -10.22 -2.95
N VAL A 56 -4.99 -10.86 -2.24
CA VAL A 56 -5.50 -12.19 -2.62
C VAL A 56 -6.17 -12.15 -3.99
N PHE A 57 -7.03 -11.16 -4.23
CA PHE A 57 -7.71 -11.02 -5.52
C PHE A 57 -6.72 -10.77 -6.66
N GLU A 58 -5.77 -9.85 -6.49
CA GLU A 58 -4.80 -9.53 -7.56
C GLU A 58 -3.85 -10.69 -7.86
N ILE A 59 -3.38 -11.42 -6.84
CA ILE A 59 -2.58 -12.64 -7.06
C ILE A 59 -3.42 -13.68 -7.82
N THR A 60 -4.67 -13.87 -7.44
CA THR A 60 -5.57 -14.83 -8.10
C THR A 60 -5.82 -14.43 -9.56
N HIS A 61 -6.06 -13.15 -9.84
CA HIS A 61 -6.25 -12.63 -11.20
C HIS A 61 -5.00 -12.78 -12.06
N ALA A 62 -3.80 -12.59 -11.48
CA ALA A 62 -2.53 -12.77 -12.16
C ALA A 62 -2.25 -14.25 -12.46
N LEU A 63 -2.47 -15.16 -11.51
CA LEU A 63 -2.23 -16.60 -11.67
C LEU A 63 -3.19 -17.25 -12.68
N THR A 64 -4.45 -16.81 -12.71
CA THR A 64 -5.46 -17.31 -13.65
C THR A 64 -5.34 -16.70 -15.05
N GLY A 65 -4.46 -15.72 -15.23
CA GLY A 65 -4.33 -14.98 -16.49
C GLY A 65 -5.53 -14.09 -16.83
N LEU A 66 -6.45 -13.87 -15.87
CA LEU A 66 -7.60 -12.96 -16.04
C LEU A 66 -7.14 -11.52 -16.30
N VAL A 67 -6.02 -11.12 -15.69
CA VAL A 67 -5.38 -9.83 -15.94
C VAL A 67 -3.89 -10.07 -16.25
N PRO A 68 -3.39 -9.67 -17.43
CA PRO A 68 -1.99 -9.86 -17.78
C PRO A 68 -1.13 -8.87 -17.00
N SER A 69 -0.59 -9.33 -15.87
CA SER A 69 0.30 -8.55 -15.00
C SER A 69 1.61 -9.33 -14.77
N PRO A 70 2.79 -8.69 -14.84
CA PRO A 70 4.04 -9.35 -14.51
C PRO A 70 4.08 -9.74 -13.03
N LEU A 71 3.96 -11.05 -12.76
CA LEU A 71 3.82 -11.60 -11.40
C LEU A 71 4.95 -11.15 -10.47
N SER A 72 6.17 -10.99 -10.97
CA SER A 72 7.32 -10.52 -10.19
C SER A 72 7.12 -9.12 -9.62
N SER A 73 6.64 -8.17 -10.43
CA SER A 73 6.33 -6.81 -9.98
C SER A 73 5.16 -6.79 -9.00
N LEU A 74 4.17 -7.66 -9.22
CA LEU A 74 2.98 -7.78 -8.38
C LEU A 74 3.38 -8.27 -6.97
N LEU A 75 4.17 -9.33 -6.90
CA LEU A 75 4.63 -9.92 -5.64
C LEU A 75 5.47 -8.94 -4.83
N LEU A 76 6.40 -8.22 -5.47
CA LEU A 76 7.23 -7.23 -4.76
C LEU A 76 6.40 -6.08 -4.17
N GLN A 77 5.41 -5.59 -4.92
CA GLN A 77 4.52 -4.50 -4.48
C GLN A 77 3.66 -4.93 -3.29
N PHE A 78 3.05 -6.12 -3.34
CA PHE A 78 2.24 -6.62 -2.24
C PHE A 78 3.05 -7.00 -1.01
N PHE A 79 4.21 -7.62 -1.20
CA PHE A 79 5.04 -8.09 -0.10
C PHE A 79 5.51 -6.94 0.80
N ALA A 80 5.97 -5.84 0.20
CA ALA A 80 6.41 -4.67 0.96
C ALA A 80 5.27 -4.08 1.81
N ARG A 81 4.05 -4.02 1.26
CA ARG A 81 2.87 -3.51 1.99
C ARG A 81 2.38 -4.48 3.06
N LEU A 82 2.33 -5.77 2.76
CA LEU A 82 1.89 -6.80 3.71
C LEU A 82 2.80 -6.89 4.93
N ILE A 83 4.10 -6.63 4.79
CA ILE A 83 4.98 -6.56 5.98
C ILE A 83 4.57 -5.41 6.90
N ILE A 84 4.19 -4.26 6.36
CA ILE A 84 3.79 -3.12 7.19
C ILE A 84 2.40 -3.34 7.79
N THR A 85 1.46 -3.86 7.01
CA THR A 85 0.08 -4.05 7.48
C THR A 85 -0.06 -5.28 8.38
N VAL A 86 0.32 -6.46 7.91
CA VAL A 86 0.23 -7.70 8.69
C VAL A 86 1.41 -7.79 9.68
N GLY A 87 2.63 -7.57 9.21
CA GLY A 87 3.83 -7.76 10.04
C GLY A 87 4.01 -6.71 11.14
N ILE A 88 3.67 -5.44 10.90
CA ILE A 88 3.81 -4.37 11.91
C ILE A 88 2.47 -4.08 12.57
N SER A 89 1.43 -3.78 11.79
CA SER A 89 0.16 -3.33 12.38
C SER A 89 -0.53 -4.47 13.15
N TRP A 90 -0.57 -5.69 12.61
CA TRP A 90 -1.22 -6.83 13.26
C TRP A 90 -0.30 -7.59 14.24
N TYR A 91 0.91 -7.99 13.83
CA TYR A 91 1.78 -8.82 14.69
C TYR A 91 2.49 -8.04 15.81
N VAL A 92 2.73 -6.74 15.65
CA VAL A 92 3.43 -5.90 16.64
C VAL A 92 2.66 -4.59 16.86
N PRO A 93 1.43 -4.65 17.40
CA PRO A 93 0.53 -3.49 17.48
C PRO A 93 1.12 -2.35 18.32
N GLU A 94 1.90 -2.68 19.35
CA GLU A 94 2.58 -1.72 20.24
C GLU A 94 3.82 -1.05 19.63
N SER A 95 4.15 -1.33 18.37
CA SER A 95 5.29 -0.72 17.70
C SER A 95 5.12 0.80 17.59
N ALA A 96 6.15 1.56 17.98
CA ALA A 96 6.19 3.01 17.82
C ALA A 96 5.94 3.48 16.36
N GLY A 97 6.16 2.60 15.37
CA GLY A 97 5.85 2.87 13.98
C GLY A 97 4.34 3.08 13.71
N ASN A 98 3.46 2.38 14.41
CA ASN A 98 2.00 2.46 14.21
C ASN A 98 1.41 3.79 14.71
N PHE A 99 2.06 4.42 15.68
CA PHE A 99 1.68 5.71 16.27
C PHE A 99 2.47 6.87 15.66
N SER A 100 3.40 6.59 14.74
CA SER A 100 4.20 7.64 14.11
C SER A 100 3.37 8.43 13.10
N LEU A 101 3.00 9.65 13.48
CA LEU A 101 2.24 10.56 12.62
C LEU A 101 2.93 10.82 11.27
N PRO A 102 4.22 11.22 11.20
CA PRO A 102 4.87 11.47 9.90
C PRO A 102 5.15 10.19 9.09
N GLY A 103 5.24 9.03 9.74
CA GLY A 103 5.55 7.76 9.08
C GLY A 103 4.29 7.10 8.53
N TYR A 104 3.39 6.72 9.43
CA TYR A 104 2.22 5.91 9.09
C TYR A 104 1.15 6.72 8.36
N VAL A 105 0.83 7.93 8.80
CA VAL A 105 -0.19 8.77 8.13
C VAL A 105 0.26 9.10 6.71
N ALA A 106 1.50 9.55 6.52
CA ALA A 106 2.02 9.87 5.19
C ALA A 106 1.98 8.65 4.26
N LEU A 107 2.35 7.47 4.78
CA LEU A 107 2.29 6.22 4.04
C LEU A 107 0.85 5.83 3.68
N SER A 108 -0.07 5.86 4.65
CA SER A 108 -1.48 5.51 4.46
C SER A 108 -2.16 6.44 3.46
N VAL A 109 -1.91 7.75 3.55
CA VAL A 109 -2.42 8.75 2.59
C VAL A 109 -1.83 8.49 1.21
N ALA A 110 -0.52 8.34 1.09
CA ALA A 110 0.14 8.10 -0.20
C ALA A 110 -0.42 6.83 -0.87
N TRP A 111 -0.52 5.73 -0.13
CA TRP A 111 -1.10 4.49 -0.65
C TRP A 111 -2.55 4.69 -1.06
N SER A 112 -3.40 5.21 -0.19
CA SER A 112 -4.82 5.38 -0.49
C SER A 112 -5.06 6.25 -1.72
N VAL A 113 -4.33 7.36 -1.86
CA VAL A 113 -4.43 8.22 -3.06
C VAL A 113 -4.00 7.45 -4.31
N THR A 114 -2.85 6.78 -4.29
CA THR A 114 -2.38 6.02 -5.46
C THR A 114 -3.35 4.90 -5.86
N GLU A 115 -3.96 4.25 -4.87
CA GLU A 115 -4.87 3.13 -5.07
C GLU A 115 -6.24 3.56 -5.59
N VAL A 116 -6.79 4.65 -5.06
CA VAL A 116 -8.03 5.25 -5.58
C VAL A 116 -7.87 5.60 -7.06
N ILE A 117 -6.75 6.21 -7.43
CA ILE A 117 -6.45 6.55 -8.83
C ILE A 117 -6.33 5.27 -9.68
N ARG A 118 -5.58 4.26 -9.21
CA ARG A 118 -5.34 3.01 -9.92
C ARG A 118 -6.63 2.26 -10.22
N TYR A 119 -7.47 2.00 -9.21
CA TYR A 119 -8.71 1.27 -9.41
C TYR A 119 -9.73 2.08 -10.22
N SER A 120 -9.77 3.41 -10.05
CA SER A 120 -10.61 4.28 -10.89
C SER A 120 -10.21 4.23 -12.36
N PHE A 121 -8.91 4.21 -12.63
CA PHE A 121 -8.37 4.04 -13.98
C PHE A 121 -8.74 2.67 -14.57
N TYR A 122 -8.59 1.59 -13.80
CA TYR A 122 -8.99 0.25 -14.25
C TYR A 122 -10.49 0.13 -14.50
N PHE A 123 -11.32 0.78 -13.69
CA PHE A 123 -12.75 0.89 -13.93
C PHE A 123 -13.05 1.59 -15.26
N ALA A 124 -12.47 2.77 -15.49
CA ALA A 124 -12.66 3.54 -16.71
C ALA A 124 -12.20 2.77 -17.97
N LYS A 125 -11.05 2.08 -17.87
CA LYS A 125 -10.54 1.17 -18.91
C LYS A 125 -11.56 0.07 -19.24
N GLN A 126 -12.22 -0.50 -18.23
CA GLN A 126 -13.17 -1.60 -18.41
C GLN A 126 -14.46 -1.18 -19.11
N GLN A 127 -14.84 0.11 -19.02
CA GLN A 127 -15.96 0.73 -19.73
C GLN A 127 -15.66 1.03 -21.21
N GLY A 128 -14.44 0.75 -21.68
CA GLY A 128 -14.06 0.95 -23.07
C GLY A 128 -13.82 2.41 -23.44
N GLN A 129 -13.35 3.23 -22.49
CA GLN A 129 -12.92 4.61 -22.75
C GLN A 129 -11.43 4.64 -23.14
N PRO A 130 -11.07 4.65 -24.45
CA PRO A 130 -9.67 4.54 -24.88
C PRO A 130 -8.88 5.80 -24.59
N TRP A 131 -9.53 6.97 -24.53
CA TRP A 131 -8.87 8.25 -24.31
C TRP A 131 -8.16 8.32 -22.96
N VAL A 132 -8.69 7.65 -21.92
CA VAL A 132 -8.07 7.64 -20.58
C VAL A 132 -6.70 6.98 -20.63
N VAL A 133 -6.56 5.92 -21.43
CA VAL A 133 -5.30 5.19 -21.59
C VAL A 133 -4.30 6.01 -22.43
N HIS A 134 -4.75 6.62 -23.52
CA HIS A 134 -3.88 7.45 -24.36
C HIS A 134 -3.39 8.70 -23.63
N LEU A 135 -4.27 9.41 -22.91
CA LEU A 135 -3.89 10.58 -22.12
C LEU A 135 -2.82 10.24 -21.06
N THR A 136 -2.94 9.08 -20.42
CA THR A 136 -1.94 8.63 -19.44
C THR A 136 -0.60 8.27 -20.09
N LEU A 137 -0.60 7.65 -21.27
CA LEU A 137 0.63 7.29 -21.98
C LEU A 137 1.38 8.53 -22.48
N ASP A 138 0.65 9.50 -23.03
CA ASP A 138 1.23 10.74 -23.52
C ASP A 138 1.83 11.56 -22.36
N TYR A 139 1.17 11.59 -21.20
CA TYR A 139 1.68 12.28 -20.01
C TYR A 139 2.87 11.58 -19.35
N VAL A 140 2.94 10.25 -19.42
CA VAL A 140 4.08 9.48 -18.88
C VAL A 140 5.29 9.54 -19.82
N SER A 141 5.11 9.91 -21.09
CA SER A 141 6.21 10.06 -22.05
C SER A 141 7.00 11.37 -21.83
N GLY A 142 8.33 11.32 -21.95
CA GLY A 142 9.22 12.50 -21.84
C GLY A 142 9.95 12.64 -20.49
N PHE A 143 9.96 13.86 -19.92
CA PHE A 143 10.70 14.17 -18.68
C PHE A 143 10.22 13.33 -17.48
N TYR A 144 8.91 13.09 -17.40
CA TYR A 144 8.31 12.30 -16.31
C TYR A 144 8.78 10.84 -16.31
N TYR A 145 8.98 10.23 -17.49
CA TYR A 145 9.58 8.90 -17.62
C TYR A 145 10.97 8.84 -16.99
N TRP A 146 11.84 9.81 -17.31
CA TRP A 146 13.20 9.85 -16.78
C TRP A 146 13.24 10.14 -15.28
N PHE A 147 12.34 11.00 -14.79
CA PHE A 147 12.15 11.23 -13.36
C PHE A 147 11.74 9.95 -12.61
N LEU A 148 10.76 9.20 -13.14
CA LEU A 148 10.32 7.93 -12.54
C LEU A 148 11.42 6.85 -12.61
N ALA A 149 12.14 6.75 -13.73
CA ALA A 149 13.24 5.80 -13.90
C ALA A 149 14.37 6.07 -12.89
N LEU A 150 14.72 7.35 -12.69
CA LEU A 150 15.68 7.76 -11.66
C LEU A 150 15.16 7.42 -10.25
N GLY A 151 13.89 7.69 -9.97
CA GLY A 151 13.24 7.32 -8.72
C GLY A 151 13.32 5.82 -8.43
N MET A 152 13.04 4.96 -9.41
CA MET A 152 13.17 3.51 -9.27
C MET A 152 14.61 3.07 -9.05
N PHE A 153 15.57 3.68 -9.76
CA PHE A 153 16.99 3.41 -9.58
C PHE A 153 17.48 3.77 -8.17
N LEU A 154 17.01 4.88 -7.61
CA LEU A 154 17.32 5.29 -6.23
C LEU A 154 16.58 4.45 -5.18
N TYR A 155 15.38 3.97 -5.51
CA TYR A 155 14.55 3.16 -4.62
C TYR A 155 15.18 1.79 -4.30
N ILE A 156 15.78 1.11 -5.30
CA ILE A 156 16.38 -0.22 -5.10
C ILE A 156 17.51 -0.22 -4.04
N PRO A 157 18.52 0.68 -4.09
CA PRO A 157 19.53 0.83 -3.04
C PRO A 157 18.92 1.29 -1.71
N GLY A 158 17.96 2.23 -1.76
CA GLY A 158 17.31 2.78 -0.58
C GLY A 158 16.59 1.70 0.24
N PHE A 159 15.84 0.82 -0.43
CA PHE A 159 15.11 -0.27 0.19
C PHE A 159 16.04 -1.24 0.91
N VAL A 160 17.13 -1.70 0.25
CA VAL A 160 18.11 -2.61 0.86
C VAL A 160 18.79 -1.96 2.05
N LYS A 161 19.17 -0.68 1.95
CA LYS A 161 19.84 0.05 3.04
C LYS A 161 18.93 0.24 4.26
N LEU A 162 17.66 0.59 4.06
CA LEU A 162 16.70 0.74 5.17
C LEU A 162 16.40 -0.60 5.84
N TYR A 163 16.17 -1.67 5.07
CA TYR A 163 15.87 -2.99 5.65
C TYR A 163 17.06 -3.58 6.40
N THR A 164 18.26 -3.51 5.81
CA THR A 164 19.48 -3.96 6.48
C THR A 164 19.75 -3.15 7.75
N TYR A 165 19.50 -1.84 7.73
CA TYR A 165 19.60 -0.99 8.91
C TYR A 165 18.64 -1.43 10.03
N MET A 166 17.36 -1.67 9.72
CA MET A 166 16.37 -2.12 10.72
C MET A 166 16.71 -3.48 11.32
N LEU A 167 17.26 -4.41 10.53
CA LEU A 167 17.71 -5.72 11.01
C LEU A 167 18.94 -5.61 11.92
N VAL A 168 19.89 -4.74 11.58
CA VAL A 168 21.07 -4.45 12.41
C VAL A 168 20.65 -3.77 13.72
N GLN A 169 19.72 -2.82 13.67
CA GLN A 169 19.18 -2.13 14.85
C GLN A 169 18.48 -3.13 15.78
N ARG A 170 17.65 -4.04 15.24
CA ARG A 170 17.01 -5.11 16.03
C ARG A 170 18.02 -6.05 16.67
N ARG A 171 19.09 -6.42 15.98
CA ARG A 171 20.16 -7.26 16.55
C ARG A 171 20.85 -6.58 17.73
N LYS A 172 21.09 -5.27 17.66
CA LYS A 172 21.68 -4.49 18.76
C LYS A 172 20.76 -4.43 19.98
N ASN A 173 19.46 -4.24 19.77
CA ASN A 173 18.50 -4.11 20.86
C ASN A 173 18.17 -5.47 21.53
N LEU A 174 18.29 -6.59 20.81
CA LEU A 174 18.08 -7.94 21.34
C LEU A 174 19.37 -8.60 21.86
N GLY A 175 20.53 -8.02 21.57
CA GLY A 175 21.85 -8.59 21.90
C GLY A 175 22.43 -8.20 23.27
N VAL A 176 21.71 -7.44 24.11
CA VAL A 176 22.20 -7.03 25.44
C VAL A 176 21.24 -7.49 26.53
N LYS A 177 21.32 -8.78 26.85
CA LYS A 177 21.23 -9.27 28.24
C LYS A 177 22.34 -10.29 28.42
N LYS A 178 23.57 -9.82 28.67
CA LYS A 178 24.47 -10.56 29.54
C LYS A 178 23.97 -10.31 30.94
N VAL A 179 23.41 -11.35 31.54
CA VAL A 179 23.17 -11.45 32.98
C VAL A 179 24.56 -11.43 33.62
N GLU A 180 24.88 -10.34 34.31
CA GLU A 180 25.86 -10.31 35.41
C GLU A 180 25.09 -10.11 36.71
#